data_AF-A0A973UTJ0-F1
#
_entry.id   AF-A0A973UTJ0-F1
#
_cell.length_a   1.000
_cell.length_b   1.000
_cell.length_c   1.000
_cell.angle_alpha   90.00
_cell.angle_beta   90.00
_cell.angle_gamma   90.00
#
_symmetry.space_group_name_H-M   'P 1'
#
loop_
_entity.id
_entity.type
_entity.pdbx_description
1 polymer ?
#
loop_
_entity_poly.entity_id
_entity_poly.type
_entity_poly.pdbx_seq_one_letter_code
_entity_poly.pdbx_strand_id
1 'polypeptide(L)'
;MRTSGGDPAPFGLGLSACPPKIEELDVHDDQPPGRRLQPLLHDLVTVVRAPAMVLSAADGQLRGVGAHGLFQGDYRMLSHAVLLIDGREAEPIAHTLAGPAAARFTSLIRWAGDAGADPTLRLDRVRRLGPEGMTEEVRISSTARTAVTFTVTVDLGCDFAPIEEVKAGGDAAPHLAHLEAGRLAWRQGVLSVVVTAPGADLEPDLDARLAWEVTVPPGGRADLRWTVAVTDPRAVLVTPPAAPEWTRPEIRTYDRRLTRLLTHSLDDL
;
A
#
# COMPACT_ATOMS: atom_id res chain seq x y z
N MET A 1 -78.06 43.07 4.12
CA MET A 1 -77.88 43.53 5.51
C MET A 1 -77.48 42.31 6.34
N ARG A 2 -76.19 42.28 6.76
CA ARG A 2 -75.44 41.53 7.81
C ARG A 2 -76.09 40.32 8.55
N THR A 3 -75.43 39.23 9.00
CA THR A 3 -74.07 38.59 8.92
C THR A 3 -74.11 37.21 9.63
N SER A 4 -73.30 36.23 9.16
CA SER A 4 -72.59 35.06 9.81
C SER A 4 -73.28 34.23 10.92
N GLY A 5 -73.32 32.87 10.94
CA GLY A 5 -72.30 31.82 10.68
C GLY A 5 -71.54 31.45 11.99
N GLY A 6 -71.36 30.21 12.48
CA GLY A 6 -71.73 28.83 12.11
C GLY A 6 -71.24 27.80 13.18
N ASP A 7 -71.87 26.61 13.16
CA ASP A 7 -71.44 25.20 13.46
C ASP A 7 -70.80 24.69 14.80
N PRO A 8 -70.93 23.36 15.11
CA PRO A 8 -71.11 22.81 16.46
C PRO A 8 -70.06 21.74 16.85
N ALA A 9 -70.21 21.09 18.02
CA ALA A 9 -69.44 19.88 18.39
C ALA A 9 -70.26 18.90 19.27
N PRO A 10 -70.11 17.56 19.10
CA PRO A 10 -70.82 16.57 19.91
C PRO A 10 -69.93 15.71 20.85
N PHE A 11 -70.64 14.95 21.69
CA PHE A 11 -70.23 14.05 22.78
C PHE A 11 -69.51 12.75 22.33
N GLY A 12 -68.70 12.18 23.23
CA GLY A 12 -67.98 10.91 23.05
C GLY A 12 -68.65 9.67 23.66
N LEU A 13 -68.06 8.49 23.39
CA LEU A 13 -68.25 7.20 24.08
C LEU A 13 -67.08 6.23 23.77
N GLY A 14 -66.43 5.71 24.82
CA GLY A 14 -66.19 4.27 25.08
C GLY A 14 -65.21 3.40 24.24
N LEU A 15 -64.12 2.98 24.91
CA LEU A 15 -63.41 1.68 24.89
C LEU A 15 -62.58 1.26 23.66
N SER A 16 -61.24 1.24 23.84
CA SER A 16 -60.33 0.32 23.13
C SER A 16 -59.21 -0.14 24.07
N ALA A 17 -58.96 -1.44 24.09
CA ALA A 17 -58.00 -2.11 24.96
C ALA A 17 -56.54 -1.87 24.51
N CYS A 18 -55.65 -1.57 25.46
CA CYS A 18 -54.21 -1.54 25.24
C CYS A 18 -53.68 -2.96 25.00
N PRO A 19 -52.92 -3.24 23.92
CA PRO A 19 -52.16 -4.48 23.82
C PRO A 19 -51.00 -4.46 24.83
N PRO A 20 -50.49 -5.64 25.25
CA PRO A 20 -49.36 -5.69 26.18
C PRO A 20 -48.11 -5.11 25.52
N LYS A 21 -47.36 -4.33 26.30
CA LYS A 21 -46.07 -3.78 25.93
C LYS A 21 -45.09 -4.95 25.80
N ILE A 22 -44.65 -5.26 24.58
CA ILE A 22 -43.54 -6.18 24.35
C ILE A 22 -42.31 -5.44 24.90
N GLU A 23 -41.75 -5.93 26.00
CA GLU A 23 -40.40 -5.54 26.40
C GLU A 23 -39.46 -6.02 25.29
N GLU A 24 -38.86 -5.07 24.56
CA GLU A 24 -37.74 -5.33 23.67
C GLU A 24 -36.66 -5.99 24.52
N LEU A 25 -36.46 -7.29 24.30
CA LEU A 25 -35.22 -7.94 24.66
C LEU A 25 -34.13 -7.18 23.91
N ASP A 26 -33.28 -6.47 24.66
CA ASP A 26 -31.97 -6.04 24.20
C ASP A 26 -31.24 -7.30 23.72
N VAL A 27 -31.34 -7.57 22.42
CA VAL A 27 -30.45 -8.50 21.74
C VAL A 27 -29.10 -7.82 21.81
N HIS A 28 -28.34 -8.14 22.86
CA HIS A 28 -26.89 -8.00 22.80
C HIS A 28 -26.50 -8.77 21.54
N ASP A 29 -26.05 -8.04 20.53
CA ASP A 29 -25.41 -8.59 19.35
C ASP A 29 -24.07 -9.19 19.79
N ASP A 30 -24.15 -10.32 20.47
CA ASP A 30 -23.02 -11.16 20.86
C ASP A 30 -22.63 -11.99 19.63
N GLN A 31 -22.37 -11.28 18.53
CA GLN A 31 -21.88 -11.88 17.30
C GLN A 31 -20.51 -12.46 17.66
N PRO A 32 -20.30 -13.79 17.56
CA PRO A 32 -19.01 -14.39 17.89
C PRO A 32 -17.95 -13.67 17.06
N PRO A 33 -16.79 -13.30 17.65
CA PRO A 33 -15.78 -12.53 16.95
C PRO A 33 -15.52 -13.21 15.60
N GLY A 34 -15.77 -12.47 14.52
CA GLY A 34 -15.73 -13.01 13.18
C GLY A 34 -14.46 -13.82 12.99
N ARG A 35 -14.60 -15.09 12.61
CA ARG A 35 -13.47 -16.02 12.50
C ARG A 35 -12.39 -15.38 11.63
N ARG A 36 -11.26 -15.01 12.25
CA ARG A 36 -10.09 -14.50 11.51
C ARG A 36 -9.56 -15.62 10.61
N LEU A 37 -9.30 -15.28 9.36
CA LEU A 37 -8.82 -16.21 8.34
C LEU A 37 -7.41 -15.81 7.94
N GLN A 38 -6.54 -16.80 7.77
CA GLN A 38 -5.21 -16.56 7.23
C GLN A 38 -5.32 -15.90 5.84
N PRO A 39 -4.64 -14.77 5.61
CA PRO A 39 -4.69 -14.11 4.32
C PRO A 39 -4.10 -14.99 3.22
N LEU A 40 -4.74 -14.95 2.05
CA LEU A 40 -4.25 -15.66 0.88
C LEU A 40 -3.11 -14.88 0.22
N LEU A 41 -2.09 -15.60 -0.27
CA LEU A 41 -0.91 -14.99 -0.89
C LEU A 41 -0.87 -15.15 -2.42
N HIS A 42 -1.79 -15.92 -3.01
CA HIS A 42 -1.71 -16.36 -4.41
C HIS A 42 -1.77 -15.22 -5.43
N ASP A 43 -2.43 -14.11 -5.10
CA ASP A 43 -2.54 -12.92 -5.95
C ASP A 43 -1.48 -11.85 -5.62
N LEU A 44 -0.61 -12.11 -4.65
CA LEU A 44 0.40 -11.15 -4.21
C LEU A 44 1.66 -11.24 -5.05
N VAL A 45 2.19 -10.08 -5.42
CA VAL A 45 3.52 -9.94 -5.97
C VAL A 45 4.51 -9.94 -4.81
N THR A 46 5.37 -10.95 -4.78
CA THR A 46 6.39 -11.14 -3.75
C THR A 46 7.73 -10.66 -4.27
N VAL A 47 8.35 -9.75 -3.51
CA VAL A 47 9.75 -9.34 -3.71
C VAL A 47 10.51 -9.71 -2.45
N VAL A 48 11.65 -10.38 -2.59
CA VAL A 48 12.43 -10.89 -1.47
C VAL A 48 13.91 -10.59 -1.65
N ARG A 49 14.52 -10.09 -0.58
CA ARG A 49 15.97 -10.05 -0.40
C ARG A 49 16.22 -10.24 1.09
N ALA A 50 16.40 -11.48 1.49
CA ALA A 50 16.41 -11.84 2.90
C ALA A 50 17.42 -10.99 3.70
N PRO A 51 17.05 -10.53 4.90
CA PRO A 51 15.83 -10.85 5.66
C PRO A 51 14.58 -10.01 5.29
N ALA A 52 14.65 -9.16 4.26
CA ALA A 52 13.52 -8.33 3.84
C ALA A 52 12.60 -9.06 2.83
N MET A 53 11.30 -8.83 2.96
CA MET A 53 10.28 -9.29 2.01
C MET A 53 9.19 -8.22 1.85
N VAL A 54 8.71 -8.01 0.63
CA VAL A 54 7.53 -7.18 0.37
C VAL A 54 6.47 -8.03 -0.30
N LEU A 55 5.26 -7.97 0.25
CA LEU A 55 4.05 -8.55 -0.31
C LEU A 55 3.12 -7.41 -0.72
N SER A 56 2.84 -7.29 -2.01
CA SER A 56 1.95 -6.24 -2.54
C SER A 56 0.91 -6.81 -3.48
N ALA A 57 -0.16 -6.04 -3.71
CA ALA A 57 -1.08 -6.30 -4.80
C ALA A 57 -0.36 -6.24 -6.16
N ALA A 58 -1.02 -6.75 -7.21
CA ALA A 58 -0.51 -6.77 -8.58
C ALA A 58 -0.28 -5.38 -9.21
N ASP A 59 -0.85 -4.33 -8.60
CA ASP A 59 -0.63 -2.91 -8.94
C ASP A 59 0.56 -2.28 -8.20
N GLY A 60 1.20 -3.03 -7.30
CA GLY A 60 2.35 -2.61 -6.50
C GLY A 60 2.00 -1.86 -5.23
N GLN A 61 0.72 -1.63 -4.93
CA GLN A 61 0.29 -0.91 -3.74
C GLN A 61 0.40 -1.76 -2.49
N LEU A 62 0.71 -1.10 -1.37
CA LEU A 62 0.57 -1.66 -0.04
C LEU A 62 -0.59 -0.93 0.64
N ARG A 63 -1.69 -1.65 0.91
CA ARG A 63 -2.93 -1.09 1.48
C ARG A 63 -3.24 -1.63 2.88
N GLY A 64 -2.29 -2.28 3.54
CA GLY A 64 -2.50 -2.95 4.83
C GLY A 64 -3.43 -4.17 4.82
N VAL A 65 -4.17 -4.41 3.72
CA VAL A 65 -5.12 -5.52 3.61
C VAL A 65 -4.41 -6.87 3.57
N GLY A 66 -4.87 -7.82 4.39
CA GLY A 66 -4.32 -9.16 4.45
C GLY A 66 -2.83 -9.15 4.78
N ALA A 67 -2.02 -9.78 3.92
CA ALA A 67 -0.57 -9.86 4.11
C ALA A 67 0.21 -8.71 3.45
N HIS A 68 -0.43 -7.66 2.93
CA HIS A 68 0.28 -6.54 2.34
C HIS A 68 1.26 -5.92 3.34
N GLY A 69 2.50 -5.66 2.88
CA GLY A 69 3.48 -4.91 3.65
C GLY A 69 4.94 -5.20 3.29
N LEU A 70 5.84 -4.37 3.80
CA LEU A 70 7.27 -4.63 3.91
C LEU A 70 7.54 -5.30 5.25
N PHE A 71 8.15 -6.47 5.22
CA PHE A 71 8.57 -7.27 6.35
C PHE A 71 10.09 -7.25 6.45
N GLN A 72 10.58 -7.24 7.68
CA GLN A 72 11.98 -7.46 8.02
C GLN A 72 12.02 -8.45 9.17
N GLY A 73 12.57 -9.64 8.92
CA GLY A 73 12.45 -10.74 9.88
C GLY A 73 10.98 -11.10 10.11
N ASP A 74 10.55 -11.09 11.37
CA ASP A 74 9.21 -11.52 11.78
C ASP A 74 8.21 -10.37 11.97
N TYR A 75 8.53 -9.15 11.50
CA TYR A 75 7.67 -7.97 11.70
C TYR A 75 7.32 -7.27 10.39
N ARG A 76 6.06 -6.87 10.24
CA ARG A 76 5.60 -5.95 9.21
C ARG A 76 6.02 -4.53 9.57
N MET A 77 7.10 -4.07 8.97
CA MET A 77 7.68 -2.75 9.21
C MET A 77 6.86 -1.63 8.57
N LEU A 78 6.35 -1.85 7.35
CA LEU A 78 5.50 -0.89 6.64
C LEU A 78 4.24 -1.62 6.16
N SER A 79 3.06 -1.18 6.58
CA SER A 79 1.78 -1.78 6.17
C SER A 79 1.14 -1.06 4.98
N HIS A 80 1.41 0.24 4.83
CA HIS A 80 0.84 1.09 3.77
C HIS A 80 1.91 1.84 2.97
N ALA A 81 1.71 1.89 1.65
CA ALA A 81 2.54 2.61 0.68
C ALA A 81 1.73 2.80 -0.62
N VAL A 82 0.71 3.66 -0.54
CA VAL A 82 -0.24 3.92 -1.62
C VAL A 82 0.23 5.11 -2.45
N LEU A 83 0.63 4.87 -3.69
CA LEU A 83 1.04 5.91 -4.63
C LEU A 83 -0.19 6.47 -5.37
N LEU A 84 -0.36 7.79 -5.29
CA LEU A 84 -1.48 8.54 -5.87
C LEU A 84 -0.96 9.64 -6.79
N ILE A 85 -1.77 9.98 -7.79
CA ILE A 85 -1.60 11.13 -8.67
C ILE A 85 -2.88 11.95 -8.54
N ASP A 86 -2.79 13.22 -8.14
CA ASP A 86 -3.95 14.08 -7.82
C ASP A 86 -4.98 13.39 -6.90
N GLY A 87 -4.49 12.65 -5.90
CA GLY A 87 -5.33 11.90 -4.94
C GLY A 87 -6.00 10.64 -5.51
N ARG A 88 -5.57 10.15 -6.68
CA ARG A 88 -6.15 8.96 -7.35
C ARG A 88 -5.09 7.93 -7.67
N GLU A 89 -5.44 6.66 -7.51
CA GLU A 89 -4.60 5.56 -7.97
C GLU A 89 -4.61 5.46 -9.50
N ALA A 90 -3.43 5.33 -10.12
CA ALA A 90 -3.31 5.13 -11.56
C ALA A 90 -3.78 3.73 -11.97
N GLU A 91 -4.38 3.61 -13.17
CA GLU A 91 -4.97 2.34 -13.62
C GLU A 91 -3.89 1.31 -13.95
N PRO A 92 -3.78 0.20 -13.21
CA PRO A 92 -2.73 -0.79 -13.42
C PRO A 92 -2.96 -1.58 -14.70
N ILE A 93 -1.89 -1.81 -15.46
CA ILE A 93 -1.96 -2.57 -16.72
C ILE A 93 -0.98 -3.75 -16.79
N ALA A 94 0.07 -3.74 -15.97
CA ALA A 94 1.04 -4.83 -15.95
C ALA A 94 1.92 -4.79 -14.69
N HIS A 95 2.48 -5.94 -14.34
CA HIS A 95 3.66 -6.04 -13.48
C HIS A 95 4.65 -7.06 -14.05
N THR A 96 5.91 -6.95 -13.65
CA THR A 96 6.96 -7.91 -14.01
C THR A 96 7.98 -8.00 -12.87
N LEU A 97 8.39 -9.21 -12.53
CA LEU A 97 9.49 -9.45 -11.60
C LEU A 97 10.84 -9.26 -12.33
N ALA A 98 11.79 -8.61 -11.68
CA ALA A 98 13.13 -8.35 -12.19
C ALA A 98 14.17 -8.99 -11.25
N GLY A 99 14.25 -10.32 -11.30
CA GLY A 99 14.88 -11.11 -10.25
C GLY A 99 14.03 -11.16 -8.98
N PRO A 100 14.50 -11.81 -7.91
CA PRO A 100 13.73 -11.97 -6.67
C PRO A 100 13.64 -10.66 -5.86
N ALA A 101 14.66 -9.80 -5.95
CA ALA A 101 14.78 -8.59 -5.15
C ALA A 101 14.18 -7.33 -5.81
N ALA A 102 13.50 -7.44 -6.95
CA ALA A 102 12.87 -6.30 -7.59
C ALA A 102 11.61 -6.64 -8.40
N ALA A 103 10.69 -5.68 -8.46
CA ALA A 103 9.51 -5.73 -9.32
C ALA A 103 9.27 -4.37 -9.99
N ARG A 104 8.68 -4.41 -11.19
CA ARG A 104 8.16 -3.23 -11.90
C ARG A 104 6.66 -3.35 -12.00
N PHE A 105 5.96 -2.28 -11.67
CA PHE A 105 4.53 -2.10 -11.82
C PHE A 105 4.29 -0.97 -12.80
N THR A 106 3.33 -1.16 -13.71
CA THR A 106 3.01 -0.20 -14.74
C THR A 106 1.54 0.15 -14.67
N SER A 107 1.27 1.45 -14.69
CA SER A 107 -0.08 2.01 -14.69
C SER A 107 -0.22 3.15 -15.71
N LEU A 108 -1.46 3.50 -16.02
CA LEU A 108 -1.84 4.61 -16.89
C LEU A 108 -2.56 5.69 -16.09
N ILE A 109 -2.20 6.96 -16.31
CA ILE A 109 -2.87 8.12 -15.70
C ILE A 109 -3.87 8.62 -16.76
N ARG A 110 -5.10 8.12 -16.71
CA ARG A 110 -6.09 8.32 -17.79
C ARG A 110 -6.89 9.62 -17.70
N TRP A 111 -6.77 10.34 -16.60
CA TRP A 111 -7.53 11.59 -16.37
C TRP A 111 -6.71 12.86 -16.62
N ALA A 112 -5.42 12.73 -16.91
CA ALA A 112 -4.51 13.86 -17.15
C ALA A 112 -3.77 13.69 -18.49
N GLY A 113 -3.29 14.82 -19.03
CA GLY A 113 -2.68 14.87 -20.37
C GLY A 113 -3.66 15.34 -21.45
N ASP A 114 -3.55 14.78 -22.65
CA ASP A 114 -4.39 15.20 -23.78
C ASP A 114 -5.83 14.69 -23.61
N ALA A 115 -6.81 15.46 -24.06
CA ALA A 115 -8.19 15.00 -24.14
C ALA A 115 -8.33 13.87 -25.19
N GLY A 116 -8.98 12.76 -24.82
CA GLY A 116 -9.21 11.63 -25.72
C GLY A 116 -9.36 10.31 -24.97
N ALA A 117 -9.57 9.22 -25.73
CA ALA A 117 -9.64 7.88 -25.17
C ALA A 117 -8.26 7.27 -24.87
N ASP A 118 -7.24 7.69 -25.62
CA ASP A 118 -5.88 7.17 -25.53
C ASP A 118 -5.09 7.90 -24.44
N PRO A 119 -4.64 7.21 -23.38
CA PRO A 119 -3.91 7.85 -22.30
C PRO A 119 -2.51 8.27 -22.75
N THR A 120 -2.15 9.51 -22.44
CA THR A 120 -0.84 10.09 -22.80
C THR A 120 0.17 10.11 -21.67
N LEU A 121 -0.19 9.56 -20.50
CA LEU A 121 0.65 9.50 -19.33
C LEU A 121 0.75 8.06 -18.82
N ARG A 122 1.99 7.63 -18.62
CA ARG A 122 2.32 6.31 -18.10
C ARG A 122 3.16 6.47 -16.84
N LEU A 123 2.80 5.69 -15.82
CA LEU A 123 3.53 5.56 -14.58
C LEU A 123 4.22 4.20 -14.54
N ASP A 124 5.51 4.19 -14.23
CA ASP A 124 6.28 3.00 -13.95
C ASP A 124 6.89 3.10 -12.55
N ARG A 125 6.48 2.18 -11.66
CA ARG A 125 6.99 2.05 -10.29
C ARG A 125 7.94 0.87 -10.23
N VAL A 126 9.20 1.11 -9.91
CA VAL A 126 10.20 0.06 -9.72
C VAL A 126 10.50 -0.05 -8.24
N ARG A 127 10.15 -1.18 -7.64
CA ARG A 127 10.47 -1.53 -6.25
C ARG A 127 11.71 -2.42 -6.22
N ARG A 128 12.65 -2.10 -5.34
CA ARG A 128 13.86 -2.89 -5.10
C ARG A 128 14.05 -3.09 -3.60
N LEU A 129 14.34 -4.31 -3.19
CA LEU A 129 14.74 -4.62 -1.83
C LEU A 129 16.26 -4.74 -1.75
N GLY A 130 16.81 -4.21 -0.67
CA GLY A 130 18.19 -4.39 -0.26
C GLY A 130 18.27 -4.84 1.19
N PRO A 131 19.48 -5.10 1.70
CA PRO A 131 19.72 -5.52 3.09
C PRO A 131 19.07 -4.62 4.15
N GLU A 132 19.13 -3.31 3.89
CA GLU A 132 18.73 -2.26 4.83
C GLU A 132 17.27 -1.82 4.66
N GLY A 133 16.52 -2.41 3.71
CA GLY A 133 15.12 -2.09 3.45
C GLY A 133 14.76 -2.00 1.98
N MET A 134 14.03 -0.96 1.59
CA MET A 134 13.38 -0.85 0.28
C MET A 134 13.68 0.48 -0.38
N THR A 135 13.84 0.47 -1.71
CA THR A 135 13.82 1.67 -2.54
C THR A 135 12.70 1.56 -3.56
N GLU A 136 12.03 2.66 -3.81
CA GLU A 136 11.15 2.80 -4.97
C GLU A 136 11.54 3.97 -5.84
N GLU A 137 11.53 3.72 -7.14
CA GLU A 137 11.69 4.71 -8.19
C GLU A 137 10.37 4.80 -8.97
N VAL A 138 9.83 6.00 -9.07
CA VAL A 138 8.60 6.29 -9.82
C VAL A 138 8.96 7.13 -11.01
N ARG A 139 8.72 6.61 -12.21
CA ARG A 139 8.89 7.33 -13.47
C ARG A 139 7.53 7.63 -14.06
N ILE A 140 7.29 8.90 -14.40
CA ILE A 140 6.09 9.32 -15.13
C ILE A 140 6.53 9.87 -16.47
N SER A 141 6.10 9.23 -17.55
CA SER A 141 6.43 9.62 -18.93
C SER A 141 5.20 10.18 -19.63
N SER A 142 5.40 11.23 -20.44
CA SER A 142 4.34 11.91 -21.19
C SER A 142 4.54 11.81 -22.68
N THR A 143 3.50 11.42 -23.41
CA THR A 143 3.35 11.61 -24.85
C THR A 143 2.38 12.74 -25.18
N ALA A 144 1.92 13.50 -24.18
CA ALA A 144 0.98 14.61 -24.35
C ALA A 144 1.60 15.74 -25.17
N ARG A 145 0.73 16.54 -25.83
CA ARG A 145 1.15 17.67 -26.66
C ARG A 145 1.59 18.88 -25.84
N THR A 146 1.10 19.00 -24.60
CA THR A 146 1.43 20.10 -23.68
C THR A 146 2.05 19.56 -22.39
N ALA A 147 2.73 20.43 -21.66
CA ALA A 147 3.19 20.08 -20.32
C ALA A 147 1.99 19.73 -19.43
N VAL A 148 2.18 18.76 -18.54
CA VAL A 148 1.17 18.34 -17.57
C VAL A 148 1.73 18.50 -16.17
N THR A 149 0.96 19.16 -15.30
CA THR A 149 1.31 19.35 -13.88
C THR A 149 0.29 18.62 -13.02
N PHE A 150 0.76 17.91 -12.00
CA PHE A 150 -0.05 17.18 -11.03
C PHE A 150 0.73 16.98 -9.73
N THR A 151 0.01 16.68 -8.65
CA THR A 151 0.60 16.31 -7.38
C THR A 151 0.79 14.80 -7.33
N VAL A 152 2.00 14.34 -7.01
CA VAL A 152 2.28 12.93 -6.71
C VAL A 152 2.34 12.77 -5.21
N THR A 153 1.58 11.84 -4.64
CA THR A 153 1.67 11.52 -3.21
C THR A 153 1.92 10.05 -2.96
N VAL A 154 2.58 9.75 -1.83
CA VAL A 154 2.67 8.38 -1.30
C VAL A 154 2.19 8.40 0.14
N ASP A 155 1.08 7.71 0.39
CA ASP A 155 0.50 7.55 1.73
C ASP A 155 1.13 6.32 2.38
N LEU A 156 1.68 6.52 3.57
CA LEU A 156 2.55 5.60 4.30
C LEU A 156 1.98 5.30 5.68
N GLY A 157 2.19 4.07 6.14
CA GLY A 157 1.76 3.64 7.47
C GLY A 157 2.59 2.46 7.95
N CYS A 158 2.95 2.48 9.24
CA CYS A 158 3.66 1.42 9.93
C CYS A 158 2.78 0.86 11.06
N ASP A 159 2.85 -0.45 11.29
CA ASP A 159 2.11 -1.11 12.39
C ASP A 159 2.98 -2.05 13.24
N PHE A 160 4.18 -2.41 12.78
CA PHE A 160 5.09 -3.35 13.44
C PHE A 160 4.40 -4.67 13.82
N ALA A 161 3.45 -5.12 13.00
CA ALA A 161 2.68 -6.33 13.29
C ALA A 161 3.61 -7.56 13.27
N PRO A 162 3.62 -8.41 14.31
CA PRO A 162 4.28 -9.70 14.24
C PRO A 162 3.67 -10.57 13.14
N ILE A 163 4.50 -11.34 12.42
CA ILE A 163 4.06 -12.12 11.27
C ILE A 163 3.04 -13.19 11.66
N GLU A 164 3.09 -13.70 12.90
CA GLU A 164 2.09 -14.61 13.45
C GLU A 164 0.69 -13.97 13.55
N GLU A 165 0.62 -12.68 13.90
CA GLU A 165 -0.65 -11.93 13.97
C GLU A 165 -1.20 -11.71 12.56
N VAL A 166 -0.33 -11.32 11.61
CA VAL A 166 -0.71 -11.17 10.19
C VAL A 166 -1.19 -12.50 9.61
N LYS A 167 -0.49 -13.61 9.91
CA LYS A 167 -0.89 -14.96 9.47
C LYS A 167 -2.18 -15.43 10.11
N ALA A 168 -2.50 -14.98 11.32
CA ALA A 168 -3.78 -15.24 11.95
C ALA A 168 -4.93 -14.43 11.32
N GLY A 169 -4.63 -13.48 10.43
CA GLY A 169 -5.61 -12.54 9.87
C GLY A 169 -6.00 -11.45 10.86
N GLY A 170 -5.10 -11.10 11.78
CA GLY A 170 -5.29 -10.01 12.73
C GLY A 170 -4.89 -8.65 12.16
N ASP A 171 -5.48 -7.61 12.74
CA ASP A 171 -5.13 -6.22 12.48
C ASP A 171 -4.17 -5.72 13.56
N ALA A 172 -3.25 -4.83 13.19
CA ALA A 172 -2.37 -4.14 14.11
C ALA A 172 -2.63 -2.63 14.07
N ALA A 173 -2.49 -1.99 15.22
CA ALA A 173 -2.72 -0.55 15.32
C ALA A 173 -1.65 0.24 14.56
N PRO A 174 -2.04 1.30 13.82
CA PRO A 174 -1.08 2.17 13.16
C PRO A 174 -0.23 2.93 14.18
N HIS A 175 1.01 3.23 13.81
CA HIS A 175 1.94 4.02 14.60
C HIS A 175 2.09 5.42 13.99
N LEU A 176 2.08 6.45 14.84
CA LEU A 176 2.26 7.83 14.44
C LEU A 176 3.68 8.04 13.88
N ALA A 177 3.78 8.67 12.71
CA ALA A 177 5.05 9.09 12.16
C ALA A 177 5.56 10.36 12.86
N HIS A 178 6.88 10.48 12.95
CA HIS A 178 7.55 11.67 13.43
C HIS A 178 8.48 12.23 12.35
N LEU A 179 8.61 13.56 12.30
CA LEU A 179 9.58 14.20 11.43
C LEU A 179 10.92 14.36 12.16
N GLU A 180 11.96 13.73 11.65
CA GLU A 180 13.30 13.75 12.23
C GLU A 180 14.34 14.04 11.16
N ALA A 181 15.05 15.17 11.29
CA ALA A 181 16.10 15.59 10.36
C ALA A 181 15.67 15.52 8.87
N GLY A 182 14.43 15.93 8.57
CA GLY A 182 13.88 15.91 7.21
C GLY A 182 13.52 14.51 6.69
N ARG A 183 13.18 13.58 7.58
CA ARG A 183 12.77 12.21 7.27
C ARG A 183 11.56 11.84 8.12
N LEU A 184 10.70 10.96 7.60
CA LEU A 184 9.65 10.36 8.42
C LEU A 184 10.24 9.17 9.18
N ALA A 185 9.93 9.07 10.48
CA ALA A 185 10.43 8.03 11.35
C ALA A 185 9.31 7.41 12.19
N TRP A 186 9.34 6.09 12.32
CA TRP A 186 8.51 5.31 13.22
C TRP A 186 9.40 4.48 14.13
N ARG A 187 8.96 4.26 15.38
CA ARG A 187 9.67 3.42 16.34
C ARG A 187 8.70 2.58 17.17
N GLN A 188 9.10 1.35 17.45
CA GLN A 188 8.43 0.49 18.43
C GLN A 188 9.50 -0.32 19.17
N GLY A 189 9.78 0.04 20.43
CA GLY A 189 10.86 -0.57 21.20
C GLY A 189 12.21 -0.41 20.49
N VAL A 190 12.79 -1.54 20.07
CA VAL A 190 14.08 -1.59 19.33
C VAL A 190 13.92 -1.57 17.81
N LEU A 191 12.68 -1.65 17.30
CA LEU A 191 12.40 -1.58 15.87
C LEU A 191 12.28 -0.13 15.42
N SER A 192 12.79 0.17 14.23
CA SER A 192 12.58 1.48 13.61
C SER A 192 12.44 1.41 12.10
N VAL A 193 11.68 2.36 11.57
CA VAL A 193 11.53 2.61 10.14
C VAL A 193 11.85 4.07 9.88
N VAL A 194 12.69 4.34 8.90
CA VAL A 194 13.03 5.70 8.46
C VAL A 194 12.80 5.82 6.96
N VAL A 195 11.95 6.76 6.57
CA VAL A 195 11.65 7.06 5.17
C VAL A 195 12.31 8.35 4.74
N THR A 196 13.01 8.30 3.61
CA THR A 196 13.63 9.46 2.96
C THR A 196 13.09 9.61 1.56
N ALA A 197 12.70 10.84 1.20
CA ALA A 197 12.09 11.15 -0.09
C ALA A 197 12.62 12.50 -0.58
N PRO A 198 13.73 12.51 -1.34
CA PRO A 198 14.32 13.76 -1.83
C PRO A 198 13.31 14.58 -2.64
N GLY A 199 13.23 15.88 -2.33
CA GLY A 199 12.34 16.82 -3.00
C GLY A 199 10.86 16.67 -2.65
N ALA A 200 10.50 15.80 -1.70
CA ALA A 200 9.13 15.68 -1.21
C ALA A 200 8.90 16.64 -0.03
N ASP A 201 7.70 17.19 0.05
CA ASP A 201 7.14 17.68 1.30
C ASP A 201 6.69 16.47 2.15
N LEU A 202 6.99 16.52 3.45
CA LEU A 202 6.78 15.40 4.38
C LEU A 202 5.73 15.78 5.43
N GLU A 203 4.65 15.03 5.49
CA GLU A 203 3.54 15.24 6.42
C GLU A 203 3.50 14.07 7.42
N PRO A 204 3.99 14.25 8.66
CA PRO A 204 3.92 13.20 9.67
C PRO A 204 2.51 13.08 10.24
N ASP A 205 1.94 11.88 10.19
CA ASP A 205 0.66 11.52 10.81
C ASP A 205 0.59 9.99 11.02
N LEU A 206 -0.56 9.46 11.47
CA LEU A 206 -0.88 8.04 11.39
C LEU A 206 -0.90 7.56 9.93
N ASP A 207 -1.45 8.39 9.05
CA ASP A 207 -1.44 8.25 7.59
C ASP A 207 -0.42 9.21 6.97
N ALA A 208 0.85 9.02 7.33
CA ALA A 208 1.91 9.93 6.92
C ALA A 208 2.05 10.01 5.40
N ARG A 209 2.44 11.17 4.87
CA ARG A 209 2.43 11.41 3.42
C ARG A 209 3.75 12.01 2.92
N LEU A 210 4.17 11.55 1.75
CA LEU A 210 5.17 12.19 0.89
C LEU A 210 4.43 12.91 -0.24
N ALA A 211 4.77 14.16 -0.55
CA ALA A 211 4.14 14.90 -1.63
C ALA A 211 5.16 15.61 -2.54
N TRP A 212 4.95 15.52 -3.86
CA TRP A 212 5.73 16.24 -4.87
C TRP A 212 4.81 16.96 -5.85
N GLU A 213 5.10 18.22 -6.14
CA GLU A 213 4.56 18.91 -7.31
C GLU A 213 5.40 18.59 -8.53
N VAL A 214 4.79 17.95 -9.54
CA VAL A 214 5.52 17.43 -10.71
C VAL A 214 4.97 18.06 -11.98
N THR A 215 5.88 18.56 -12.82
CA THR A 215 5.56 18.98 -14.18
C THR A 215 6.33 18.13 -15.19
N VAL A 216 5.61 17.43 -16.06
CA VAL A 216 6.21 16.62 -17.14
C VAL A 216 6.06 17.36 -18.46
N PRO A 217 7.17 17.68 -19.17
CA PRO A 217 7.08 18.36 -20.46
C PRO A 217 6.55 17.42 -21.57
N PRO A 218 6.11 17.97 -22.71
CA PRO A 218 5.72 17.18 -23.87
C PRO A 218 6.82 16.22 -24.30
N GLY A 219 6.50 14.93 -24.48
CA GLY A 219 7.50 13.90 -24.84
C GLY A 219 8.52 13.59 -23.73
N GLY A 220 8.37 14.18 -22.55
CA GLY A 220 9.34 14.12 -21.46
C GLY A 220 9.02 13.08 -20.39
N ARG A 221 9.76 13.15 -19.30
CA ARG A 221 9.52 12.34 -18.10
C ARG A 221 9.93 13.08 -16.83
N ALA A 222 9.33 12.68 -15.72
CA ALA A 222 9.79 12.98 -14.36
C ALA A 222 10.17 11.68 -13.65
N ASP A 223 11.19 11.76 -12.80
CA ASP A 223 11.73 10.65 -12.03
C ASP A 223 11.72 11.05 -10.55
N LEU A 224 11.04 10.28 -9.72
CA LEU A 224 10.95 10.44 -8.27
C LEU A 224 11.54 9.21 -7.58
N ARG A 225 12.05 9.38 -6.37
CA ARG A 225 12.59 8.28 -5.58
C ARG A 225 12.27 8.47 -4.11
N TRP A 226 11.95 7.37 -3.44
CA TRP A 226 11.90 7.32 -1.98
C TRP A 226 12.47 6.00 -1.46
N THR A 227 12.92 6.00 -0.22
CA THR A 227 13.62 4.87 0.40
C THR A 227 13.12 4.63 1.80
N VAL A 228 12.99 3.37 2.18
CA VAL A 228 12.70 2.89 3.53
C VAL A 228 13.94 2.20 4.05
N ALA A 229 14.49 2.72 5.15
CA ALA A 229 15.49 2.03 5.95
C ALA A 229 14.79 1.38 7.15
N VAL A 230 15.04 0.11 7.40
CA VAL A 230 14.46 -0.66 8.51
C VAL A 230 15.55 -1.12 9.45
N THR A 231 15.33 -1.02 10.76
CA THR A 231 16.25 -1.53 11.77
C THR A 231 15.53 -2.56 12.64
N ASP A 232 16.07 -3.78 12.68
CA ASP A 232 15.71 -4.80 13.66
C ASP A 232 16.99 -5.44 14.21
N PRO A 233 17.45 -5.04 15.40
CA PRO A 233 18.67 -5.60 15.99
C PRO A 233 18.48 -7.04 16.49
N ARG A 234 17.25 -7.58 16.46
CA ARG A 234 16.94 -8.96 16.86
C ARG A 234 16.90 -9.91 15.66
N ALA A 235 17.09 -9.40 14.44
CA ALA A 235 17.07 -10.20 13.23
C ALA A 235 18.11 -11.32 13.32
N VAL A 236 17.64 -12.57 13.36
CA VAL A 236 18.50 -13.77 13.40
C VAL A 236 19.18 -13.99 12.04
N LEU A 237 18.51 -13.57 10.97
CA LEU A 237 19.05 -13.58 9.62
C LEU A 237 19.59 -12.19 9.29
N VAL A 238 20.90 -12.11 9.06
CA VAL A 238 21.59 -10.88 8.64
C VAL A 238 22.17 -11.07 7.25
N THR A 239 22.29 -9.98 6.51
CA THR A 239 23.01 -10.01 5.23
C THR A 239 24.48 -10.32 5.48
N PRO A 240 25.09 -11.30 4.77
CA PRO A 240 26.51 -11.58 4.89
C PRO A 240 27.35 -10.32 4.60
N PRO A 241 28.39 -10.03 5.42
CA PRO A 241 29.21 -8.83 5.25
C PRO A 241 30.13 -8.89 4.03
N ALA A 242 30.35 -10.09 3.47
CA ALA A 242 31.24 -10.32 2.34
C ALA A 242 30.46 -10.81 1.11
N ALA A 243 31.03 -10.54 -0.07
CA ALA A 243 30.52 -11.12 -1.30
C ALA A 243 30.60 -12.65 -1.25
N PRO A 244 29.72 -13.36 -1.99
CA PRO A 244 29.73 -14.81 -1.99
C PRO A 244 31.08 -15.38 -2.46
N GLU A 245 31.54 -16.46 -1.82
CA GLU A 245 32.82 -17.11 -2.12
C GLU A 245 32.81 -17.94 -3.43
N TRP A 246 31.63 -18.16 -4.00
CA TRP A 246 31.45 -18.86 -5.27
C TRP A 246 31.38 -17.90 -6.47
N THR A 247 31.80 -18.39 -7.63
CA THR A 247 31.53 -17.73 -8.91
C THR A 247 30.13 -18.09 -9.39
N ARG A 248 29.49 -17.23 -10.19
CA ARG A 248 28.23 -17.58 -10.87
C ARG A 248 28.53 -18.53 -12.04
N PRO A 249 28.19 -19.83 -11.96
CA PRO A 249 28.45 -20.76 -13.05
C PRO A 249 27.62 -20.41 -14.29
N GLU A 250 28.19 -20.64 -15.47
CA GLU A 250 27.49 -20.53 -16.74
C GLU A 250 27.30 -21.94 -17.34
N ILE A 251 26.09 -22.24 -17.80
CA ILE A 251 25.80 -23.49 -18.53
C ILE A 251 25.51 -23.14 -19.99
N ARG A 252 26.26 -23.76 -20.90
CA ARG A 252 25.98 -23.76 -22.34
C ARG A 252 25.15 -24.99 -22.67
N THR A 253 23.90 -24.79 -23.07
CA THR A 253 22.94 -25.86 -23.36
C THR A 253 21.95 -25.39 -24.42
N TYR A 254 21.42 -26.34 -25.21
CA TYR A 254 20.33 -26.05 -26.14
C TYR A 254 18.99 -25.88 -25.42
N ASP A 255 18.83 -26.41 -24.21
CA ASP A 255 17.63 -26.23 -23.40
C ASP A 255 17.68 -24.93 -22.59
N ARG A 256 17.05 -23.88 -23.13
CA ARG A 256 16.98 -22.55 -22.48
C ARG A 256 16.33 -22.58 -21.09
N ARG A 257 15.55 -23.63 -20.76
CA ARG A 257 14.93 -23.76 -19.43
C ARG A 257 15.98 -24.00 -18.36
N LEU A 258 17.04 -24.75 -18.65
CA LEU A 258 18.13 -25.03 -17.71
C LEU A 258 18.96 -23.78 -17.40
N THR A 259 19.29 -22.98 -18.42
CA THR A 259 19.97 -21.69 -18.20
C THR A 259 19.12 -20.79 -17.31
N ARG A 260 17.82 -20.65 -17.60
CA ARG A 260 16.90 -19.85 -16.80
C ARG A 260 16.74 -20.37 -15.37
N LEU A 261 16.63 -21.68 -15.18
CA LEU A 261 16.54 -22.30 -13.86
C LEU A 261 17.79 -21.99 -13.04
N LEU A 262 18.99 -22.21 -13.59
CA LEU A 262 20.24 -21.92 -12.91
C LEU A 262 20.35 -20.44 -12.52
N THR A 263 20.08 -19.53 -13.47
CA THR A 263 20.13 -18.09 -13.19
C THR A 263 19.17 -17.72 -12.07
N HIS A 264 17.94 -18.23 -12.10
CA HIS A 264 16.95 -17.95 -11.06
C HIS A 264 17.38 -18.50 -9.70
N SER A 265 17.82 -19.76 -9.63
CA SER A 265 18.29 -20.36 -8.38
C SER A 265 19.50 -19.65 -7.79
N LEU A 266 20.39 -19.08 -8.61
CA LEU A 266 21.52 -18.28 -8.15
C LEU A 266 21.13 -16.85 -7.74
N ASP A 267 20.06 -16.31 -8.30
CA ASP A 267 19.52 -15.01 -7.89
C ASP A 267 18.76 -15.11 -6.54
N ASP A 268 18.20 -16.29 -6.23
CA ASP A 268 17.48 -16.57 -4.99
C ASP A 268 18.40 -16.78 -3.76
N LEU A 269 19.71 -16.93 -3.98
CA LEU A 269 20.75 -17.04 -2.94
C LEU A 269 21.24 -15.67 -2.46
#